data_AF-A0A6P7H0F9-F1
#
_entry.id   AF-A0A6P7H0F9-F1
#
_cell.length_a   1.000
_cell.length_b   1.000
_cell.length_c   1.000
_cell.angle_alpha   90.00
_cell.angle_beta   90.00
_cell.angle_gamma   90.00
#
_symmetry.space_group_name_H-M   'P 1'
#
loop_
_entity.id
_entity.type
_entity.pdbx_description
1 polymer ?
#
loop_
_entity_poly.entity_id
_entity_poly.type
_entity_poly.pdbx_seq_one_letter_code
_entity_poly.pdbx_strand_id
1 'polypeptide(L)'
;ETAVNAVLLSIGKYVLTLNGTWCVNSFAHIYGWKPFDSSINPVENVTVSIIGLGEGWHNYHHTFPWDYKAAELGNYRANLTTGFLDLM
;
A
#
# COMPACT_ATOMS: atom_id res chain seq x y z
N GLU A 1 -8.19 5.75 -32.26
CA GLU A 1 -7.82 4.87 -31.13
C GLU A 1 -8.34 3.46 -31.44
N THR A 2 -7.53 2.40 -31.31
CA THR A 2 -7.88 1.05 -31.81
C THR A 2 -8.19 0.08 -30.66
N ALA A 3 -8.99 -0.95 -30.93
CA ALA A 3 -9.29 -2.01 -29.96
C ALA A 3 -8.02 -2.70 -29.41
N VAL A 4 -6.99 -2.84 -30.24
CA VAL A 4 -5.69 -3.39 -29.83
C VAL A 4 -5.03 -2.51 -28.76
N ASN A 5 -5.02 -1.19 -28.93
CA ASN A 5 -4.46 -0.27 -27.93
C ASN A 5 -5.23 -0.37 -26.60
N ALA A 6 -6.56 -0.44 -26.65
CA ALA A 6 -7.39 -0.59 -25.45
C ALA A 6 -7.09 -1.89 -24.69
N VAL A 7 -6.89 -3.01 -25.41
CA VAL A 7 -6.51 -4.30 -24.80
C VAL A 7 -5.12 -4.23 -24.17
N LEU A 8 -4.13 -3.67 -24.87
CA LEU A 8 -2.77 -3.54 -24.35
C LEU A 8 -2.71 -2.65 -23.10
N LEU A 9 -3.43 -1.52 -23.09
CA LEU A 9 -3.54 -0.65 -21.92
C LEU A 9 -4.21 -1.36 -20.74
N SER A 10 -5.22 -2.17 -21.00
CA SER A 10 -5.91 -2.94 -19.95
C SER A 10 -5.01 -4.00 -19.32
N ILE A 11 -4.24 -4.72 -20.15
CA ILE A 11 -3.24 -5.69 -19.68
C ILE A 11 -2.15 -4.97 -18.88
N GLY A 12 -1.61 -3.88 -19.41
CA GLY A 12 -0.60 -3.08 -18.72
C GLY A 12 -1.08 -2.58 -17.36
N LYS A 13 -2.31 -2.03 -17.31
CA LYS A 13 -2.95 -1.61 -16.04
C LYS A 13 -3.02 -2.78 -15.05
N TYR A 14 -3.50 -3.94 -15.49
CA TYR A 14 -3.63 -5.11 -14.63
C TYR A 14 -2.28 -5.58 -14.06
N VAL A 15 -1.25 -5.66 -14.91
CA VAL A 15 0.10 -6.03 -14.48
C VAL A 15 0.66 -5.03 -13.48
N LEU A 16 0.49 -3.73 -13.71
CA LEU A 16 0.96 -2.68 -12.79
C LEU A 16 0.22 -2.74 -11.45
N THR A 17 -1.09 -2.94 -11.46
CA THR A 17 -1.89 -3.10 -10.22
C THR A 17 -1.42 -4.31 -9.43
N LEU A 18 -1.25 -5.47 -10.06
CA LEU A 18 -0.77 -6.68 -9.38
C LEU A 18 0.59 -6.47 -8.74
N ASN A 19 1.55 -5.91 -9.49
CA ASN A 19 2.90 -5.68 -8.96
C ASN A 19 2.89 -4.64 -7.84
N GLY A 20 2.08 -3.57 -7.96
CA GLY A 20 1.88 -2.59 -6.89
C GLY A 20 1.35 -3.24 -5.60
N THR A 21 0.38 -4.14 -5.71
CA THR A 21 -0.11 -4.92 -4.56
C THR A 21 0.97 -5.86 -4.01
N TRP A 22 1.68 -6.59 -4.86
CA TRP A 22 2.72 -7.52 -4.41
C TRP A 22 3.92 -6.85 -3.75
N CYS A 23 4.16 -5.55 -4.00
CA CYS A 23 5.13 -4.77 -3.24
C CYS A 23 4.82 -4.73 -1.73
N VAL A 24 3.54 -4.82 -1.33
CA VAL A 24 3.15 -4.90 0.09
C VAL A 24 3.69 -6.18 0.73
N ASN A 25 3.62 -7.32 0.03
CA ASN A 25 4.14 -8.60 0.52
C ASN A 25 5.66 -8.75 0.40
N SER A 26 6.34 -7.87 -0.34
CA SER A 26 7.78 -7.97 -0.60
C SER A 26 8.55 -6.78 -0.05
N PHE A 27 8.46 -5.62 -0.70
CA PHE A 27 9.20 -4.42 -0.30
C PHE A 27 8.82 -3.96 1.11
N ALA A 28 7.54 -4.02 1.49
CA ALA A 28 7.09 -3.67 2.84
C ALA A 28 7.35 -4.77 3.90
N HIS A 29 8.12 -5.82 3.56
CA HIS A 29 8.69 -6.78 4.52
C HIS A 29 10.22 -6.75 4.57
N ILE A 30 10.89 -5.97 3.71
CA ILE A 30 12.36 -6.01 3.57
C ILE A 30 12.98 -4.61 3.70
N TYR A 31 12.40 -3.57 3.09
CA TYR A 31 13.01 -2.26 2.94
C TYR A 31 12.19 -1.18 3.63
N GLY A 32 12.63 -0.72 4.81
CA GLY A 32 11.92 0.28 5.59
C GLY A 32 12.37 0.33 7.05
N TRP A 33 11.53 0.91 7.91
CA TRP A 33 11.77 1.01 9.35
C TRP A 33 10.70 0.27 10.17
N LYS A 34 11.01 -0.07 11.42
CA LYS A 34 10.10 -0.82 12.34
C LYS A 34 9.89 -0.06 13.65
N PRO A 35 9.04 0.97 13.67
CA PRO A 35 8.88 1.81 14.85
C PRO A 35 7.90 1.22 15.89
N PHE A 36 7.08 0.23 15.52
CA PHE A 36 6.03 -0.35 16.38
C PHE A 36 6.43 -1.71 16.97
N ASP A 37 6.86 -2.64 16.11
CA ASP A 37 7.39 -3.94 16.55
C ASP A 37 8.62 -4.33 15.71
N SER A 38 9.80 -4.30 16.34
CA SER A 38 11.06 -4.64 15.69
C SER A 38 11.34 -6.14 15.63
N SER A 39 10.54 -6.97 16.31
CA SER A 39 10.69 -8.42 16.36
C SER A 39 10.08 -9.15 15.15
N ILE A 40 9.16 -8.50 14.44
CA ILE A 40 8.48 -9.02 13.24
C ILE A 40 9.13 -8.49 11.95
N ASN A 41 8.91 -9.15 10.81
CA ASN A 41 9.46 -8.74 9.51
C ASN A 41 8.88 -7.46 8.85
N PRO A 42 7.57 -7.15 8.90
CA PRO A 42 6.99 -6.03 8.17
C PRO A 42 7.60 -4.70 8.59
N VAL A 43 7.74 -3.80 7.62
CA VAL A 43 8.37 -2.49 7.75
C VAL A 43 7.47 -1.39 7.19
N GLU A 44 7.63 -0.19 7.73
CA GLU A 44 7.06 1.03 7.18
C GLU A 44 7.77 1.42 5.88
N ASN A 45 7.02 1.63 4.81
CA ASN A 45 7.56 2.05 3.51
C ASN A 45 6.62 3.04 2.80
N VAL A 46 7.00 4.33 2.82
CA VAL A 46 6.21 5.42 2.21
C VAL A 46 6.00 5.24 0.70
N THR A 47 6.99 4.72 -0.03
CA THR A 47 6.86 4.49 -1.47
C THR A 47 5.81 3.41 -1.76
N VAL A 48 5.84 2.30 -1.03
CA VAL A 48 4.81 1.26 -1.11
C VAL A 48 3.46 1.83 -0.68
N SER A 49 3.42 2.73 0.30
CA SER A 49 2.18 3.35 0.76
C SER A 49 1.53 4.22 -0.32
N ILE A 50 2.32 5.01 -1.06
CA ILE A 50 1.81 5.80 -2.19
C ILE A 50 1.30 4.88 -3.31
N ILE A 51 2.03 3.84 -3.67
CA ILE A 51 1.65 2.90 -4.74
C ILE A 51 0.41 2.07 -4.35
N GLY A 52 0.38 1.60 -3.11
CA GLY A 52 -0.69 0.79 -2.53
C GLY A 52 -1.84 1.59 -1.93
N LEU A 53 -1.88 2.91 -2.15
CA LEU A 53 -2.93 3.81 -1.66
C LEU A 53 -3.11 3.88 -0.12
N GLY A 54 -2.10 3.49 0.65
CA GLY A 54 -2.10 3.49 2.11
C GLY A 54 -1.53 2.22 2.74
N GLU A 55 -1.39 1.15 1.97
CA GLU A 55 -1.03 -0.18 2.49
C GLU A 55 0.47 -0.37 2.80
N GLY A 56 1.28 0.69 2.69
CA GLY A 56 2.72 0.62 2.98
C GLY A 56 3.07 0.85 4.44
N TRP A 57 2.09 1.16 5.29
CA TRP A 57 2.32 1.35 6.73
C TRP A 57 2.35 0.00 7.48
N HIS A 58 3.23 -0.90 7.01
CA HIS A 58 3.03 -2.33 7.21
C HIS A 58 3.50 -2.83 8.58
N ASN A 59 4.46 -2.16 9.22
CA ASN A 59 4.85 -2.51 10.60
C ASN A 59 3.70 -2.18 11.57
N TYR A 60 3.04 -1.04 11.39
CA TYR A 60 1.84 -0.64 12.13
C TYR A 60 0.72 -1.63 11.89
N HIS A 61 0.39 -1.90 10.62
CA HIS A 61 -0.70 -2.80 10.25
C HIS A 61 -0.57 -4.19 10.91
N HIS A 62 0.63 -4.78 10.92
CA HIS A 62 0.83 -6.08 11.58
C HIS A 62 0.82 -5.99 13.10
N THR A 63 1.22 -4.86 13.68
CA THR A 63 1.17 -4.64 15.13
C THR A 63 -0.27 -4.40 15.62
N PHE A 64 -1.08 -3.69 14.83
CA PHE A 64 -2.44 -3.28 15.15
C PHE A 64 -3.43 -3.62 14.02
N PRO A 65 -3.67 -4.92 13.73
CA PRO A 65 -4.43 -5.35 12.55
C PRO A 65 -5.92 -5.03 12.59
N TRP A 66 -6.42 -4.53 13.72
CA TRP A 66 -7.81 -4.10 13.90
C TRP A 66 -8.05 -2.62 13.57
N ASP A 67 -7.00 -1.83 13.36
CA ASP A 67 -7.17 -0.43 12.99
C ASP A 67 -7.59 -0.30 11.52
N TYR A 68 -8.75 0.30 11.29
CA TYR A 68 -9.30 0.52 9.94
C TYR A 68 -8.41 1.41 9.07
N LYS A 69 -7.56 2.25 9.67
CA LYS A 69 -6.62 3.12 8.95
C LYS A 69 -5.39 2.39 8.44
N ALA A 70 -5.06 1.24 9.05
CA ALA A 70 -3.80 0.53 8.85
C ALA A 70 -2.53 1.40 9.04
N ALA A 71 -2.62 2.55 9.71
CA ALA A 71 -1.53 3.50 9.91
C ALA A 71 -1.77 4.35 11.17
N GLU A 72 -0.69 4.73 11.87
CA GLU A 72 -0.78 5.57 13.07
C GLU A 72 -1.26 7.01 12.76
N LEU A 73 -0.68 7.64 11.73
CA LEU A 73 -0.90 9.06 11.43
C LEU A 73 -1.98 9.26 10.36
N GLY A 74 -2.89 10.21 10.58
CA GLY A 74 -3.98 10.58 9.66
C GLY A 74 -3.55 11.40 8.43
N ASN A 75 -2.37 11.17 7.86
CA ASN A 75 -1.94 11.89 6.66
C ASN A 75 -2.50 11.23 5.39
N TYR A 76 -3.58 11.79 4.85
CA TYR A 76 -4.22 11.30 3.63
C TYR A 76 -3.30 11.31 2.40
N ARG A 77 -2.19 12.06 2.39
CA ARG A 77 -1.25 12.10 1.24
C ARG A 77 -0.60 10.75 0.95
N ALA A 78 -0.47 9.91 1.97
CA ALA A 78 0.10 8.56 1.86
C ALA A 78 -0.84 7.53 2.49
N ASN A 79 -2.14 7.82 2.56
CA ASN A 79 -3.17 6.90 3.01
C ASN A 79 -4.52 7.34 2.42
N LEU A 80 -4.64 7.17 1.10
CA LEU A 80 -5.81 7.59 0.34
C LEU A 80 -7.03 6.70 0.67
N THR A 81 -6.81 5.42 1.00
CA THR A 81 -7.87 4.51 1.46
C THR A 81 -8.57 5.08 2.69
N THR A 82 -7.83 5.52 3.71
CA THR A 82 -8.42 6.15 4.90
C THR A 82 -9.18 7.42 4.54
N GLY A 83 -8.61 8.27 3.68
CA GLY A 83 -9.29 9.50 3.24
C GLY A 83 -10.60 9.25 2.50
N PHE A 84 -10.68 8.16 1.72
CA PHE A 84 -11.92 7.72 1.08
C PHE A 84 -12.94 7.19 2.10
N LEU A 85 -12.50 6.40 3.09
CA LEU A 85 -13.36 5.89 4.15
C LEU A 85 -13.95 7.01 5.00
N ASP A 86 -13.14 8.01 5.37
CA ASP A 86 -13.58 9.14 6.19
C ASP A 86 -14.52 10.11 5.44
N LEU A 87 -14.56 10.05 4.10
CA LEU A 87 -15.47 10.86 3.28
C LEU A 87 -16.87 10.24 3.14
N MET A 88 -16.99 8.92 3.31
CA MET A 88 -18.25 8.18 3.17
C MET A 88 -19.10 8.27 4.45
#